data_AF-A0A2V6WJL8-F1
#
_entry.id   AF-A0A2V6WJL8-F1
#
_cell.length_a   1.000
_cell.length_b   1.000
_cell.length_c   1.000
_cell.angle_alpha   90.00
_cell.angle_beta   90.00
_cell.angle_gamma   90.00
#
_symmetry.space_group_name_H-M   'P 1'
#
loop_
_entity.id
_entity.type
_entity.pdbx_description
1 polymer ?
#
loop_
_entity_poly.entity_id
_entity_poly.type
_entity_poly.pdbx_seq_one_letter_code
_entity_poly.pdbx_strand_id
1 'polypeptide(L)'
;MLTKVRASGADLVYMGGVIETGAQVVIRQMKEVGLVAPRVRFVGPDGLLEEELLKGATCDAALATEMRVTFAGLPFEKMRGVGAKTYETYKSKFGKEPTAYALYAAEAGRVAIEGIRRAAPAIEKAKDVTEKR
;
A
#
# COMPACT_ATOMS: atom_id res chain seq x y z
N MET A 1 16.27 6.89 -18.33
CA MET A 1 16.13 5.67 -17.50
C MET A 1 15.70 4.46 -18.33
N LEU A 2 14.53 4.49 -19.00
CA LEU A 2 13.98 3.32 -19.71
C LEU A 2 14.86 2.74 -20.81
N THR A 3 15.69 3.55 -21.49
CA THR A 3 16.68 3.03 -22.45
C THR A 3 17.67 2.07 -21.80
N LYS A 4 18.08 2.34 -20.54
CA LYS A 4 18.95 1.44 -19.77
C LYS A 4 18.21 0.15 -19.39
N VAL A 5 16.93 0.25 -19.01
CA VAL A 5 16.08 -0.92 -18.75
C VAL A 5 16.01 -1.81 -19.99
N ARG A 6 15.71 -1.23 -21.16
CA ARG A 6 15.69 -1.97 -22.43
C ARG A 6 17.03 -2.67 -22.69
N ALA A 7 18.14 -1.95 -22.55
CA ALA A 7 19.47 -2.51 -22.80
C ALA A 7 19.87 -3.60 -21.80
N SER A 8 19.33 -3.56 -20.57
CA SER A 8 19.62 -4.57 -19.55
C SER A 8 18.97 -5.93 -19.81
N GLY A 9 17.94 -5.98 -20.65
CA GLY A 9 17.16 -7.22 -20.86
C GLY A 9 16.29 -7.62 -19.67
N ALA A 10 16.00 -6.69 -18.74
CA ALA A 10 15.18 -6.99 -17.57
C ALA A 10 13.73 -7.29 -17.93
N ASP A 11 13.15 -8.31 -17.29
CA ASP A 11 11.74 -8.70 -17.46
C ASP A 11 10.77 -7.93 -16.55
N LEU A 12 11.32 -7.10 -15.65
CA LEU A 12 10.55 -6.39 -14.63
C LEU A 12 11.23 -5.07 -14.24
N VAL A 13 10.41 -4.05 -14.08
CA VAL A 13 10.77 -2.77 -13.44
C VAL A 13 10.10 -2.74 -12.07
N TYR A 14 10.91 -2.77 -11.01
CA TYR A 14 10.44 -2.49 -9.66
C TYR A 14 10.71 -1.02 -9.33
N MET A 15 9.66 -0.25 -9.02
CA MET A 15 9.79 1.13 -8.57
C MET A 15 9.40 1.25 -7.11
N GLY A 16 10.39 1.30 -6.22
CA GLY A 16 10.18 1.63 -4.82
C GLY A 16 9.83 3.10 -4.66
N GLY A 17 8.73 3.40 -3.99
CA GLY A 17 8.30 4.77 -3.73
C GLY A 17 6.83 4.87 -3.32
N VAL A 18 6.37 6.10 -3.24
CA VAL A 18 4.96 6.49 -3.06
C VAL A 18 4.44 7.14 -4.33
N ILE A 19 3.14 7.44 -4.42
CA ILE A 19 2.54 8.02 -5.63
C ILE A 19 3.25 9.31 -6.09
N GLU A 20 3.73 10.13 -5.16
CA GLU A 20 4.46 11.37 -5.41
C GLU A 20 5.84 11.13 -6.06
N THR A 21 6.33 9.89 -6.03
CA THR A 21 7.61 9.51 -6.66
C THR A 21 7.49 9.41 -8.19
N GLY A 22 6.27 9.43 -8.75
CA GLY A 22 6.06 9.55 -10.20
C GLY A 22 5.94 8.22 -10.96
N ALA A 23 5.54 7.14 -10.28
CA ALA A 23 5.33 5.82 -10.90
C ALA A 23 4.39 5.85 -12.11
N GLN A 24 3.34 6.68 -12.07
CA GLN A 24 2.41 6.92 -13.16
C GLN A 24 3.10 7.38 -14.44
N VAL A 25 4.15 8.19 -14.34
CA VAL A 25 4.91 8.68 -15.51
C VAL A 25 5.73 7.53 -16.08
N VAL A 26 6.39 6.76 -15.22
CA VAL A 26 7.20 5.60 -15.63
C VAL A 26 6.35 4.56 -16.36
N ILE A 27 5.16 4.24 -15.85
CA ILE A 27 4.25 3.27 -16.46
C ILE A 27 3.79 3.73 -17.85
N ARG A 28 3.40 5.01 -18.00
CA ARG A 28 3.03 5.56 -19.33
C ARG A 28 4.20 5.48 -20.30
N GLN A 29 5.38 5.92 -19.88
CA GLN A 29 6.56 5.92 -20.74
C GLN A 29 6.99 4.50 -21.11
N MET A 30 6.89 3.53 -20.18
CA MET A 30 7.13 2.11 -20.46
C MET A 30 6.27 1.63 -21.63
N LYS A 31 4.98 1.98 -21.63
CA LYS A 31 4.09 1.71 -22.76
C LYS A 31 4.52 2.41 -24.05
N GLU A 32 4.80 3.72 -24.00
CA GLU A 32 5.22 4.50 -25.17
C GLU A 32 6.48 3.92 -25.84
N VAL A 33 7.41 3.38 -25.06
CA VAL A 33 8.64 2.77 -25.56
C VAL A 33 8.55 1.24 -25.71
N GLY A 34 7.36 0.64 -25.61
CA GLY A 34 7.16 -0.79 -25.83
C GLY A 34 7.82 -1.72 -24.80
N LEU A 35 8.17 -1.20 -23.61
CA LEU A 35 8.59 -2.00 -22.46
C LEU A 35 7.34 -2.46 -21.69
N VAL A 36 6.60 -3.38 -22.30
CA VAL A 36 5.29 -3.87 -21.86
C VAL A 36 5.28 -5.38 -21.71
N ALA A 37 4.26 -5.92 -21.05
CA ALA A 37 4.08 -7.34 -20.87
C ALA A 37 3.84 -8.07 -22.22
N PRO A 38 4.21 -9.36 -22.34
CA PRO A 38 4.84 -10.19 -21.32
C PRO A 38 6.36 -9.94 -21.18
N ARG A 39 6.94 -9.04 -21.99
CA ARG A 39 8.39 -8.80 -22.03
C ARG A 39 8.90 -8.08 -20.79
N VAL A 40 8.24 -6.99 -20.40
CA VAL A 40 8.63 -6.21 -19.23
C VAL A 40 7.40 -5.84 -18.43
N ARG A 41 7.38 -6.21 -17.15
CA ARG A 41 6.28 -5.90 -16.23
C ARG A 41 6.63 -4.74 -15.31
N PHE A 42 5.63 -4.02 -14.82
CA PHE A 42 5.83 -3.04 -13.74
C PHE A 42 5.37 -3.61 -12.39
N VAL A 43 6.19 -3.45 -11.36
CA VAL A 43 5.83 -3.75 -9.97
C VAL A 43 6.21 -2.59 -9.06
N GLY A 44 5.42 -2.34 -8.02
CA GLY A 44 5.82 -1.42 -6.95
C GLY A 44 5.16 -1.73 -5.61
N PRO A 45 5.56 -1.00 -4.55
CA PRO A 45 5.09 -1.24 -3.19
C PRO A 45 3.72 -0.60 -2.93
N ASP A 46 3.20 -0.84 -1.73
CA ASP A 46 1.92 -0.39 -1.22
C ASP A 46 1.75 1.13 -1.20
N GLY A 47 2.85 1.88 -1.18
CA GLY A 47 2.87 3.32 -1.42
C GLY A 47 2.31 3.76 -2.78
N LEU A 48 2.13 2.83 -3.71
CA LEU A 48 1.49 3.09 -5.00
C LEU A 48 0.00 2.68 -5.01
N LEU A 49 -0.54 2.06 -3.95
CA LEU A 49 -1.94 1.61 -3.90
C LEU A 49 -2.88 2.79 -3.61
N GLU A 50 -3.00 3.68 -4.59
CA GLU A 50 -3.85 4.87 -4.55
C GLU A 50 -4.61 5.03 -5.87
N GLU A 51 -5.79 5.66 -5.83
CA GLU A 51 -6.60 5.89 -7.04
C GLU A 51 -5.85 6.74 -8.07
N GLU A 52 -5.03 7.65 -7.57
CA GLU A 52 -4.18 8.58 -8.31
C GLU A 52 -3.19 7.84 -9.21
N LEU A 53 -2.75 6.63 -8.83
CA LEU A 53 -1.86 5.83 -9.67
C LEU A 53 -2.54 5.48 -10.99
N LEU A 54 -3.74 4.90 -10.95
CA LEU A 54 -4.46 4.50 -12.15
C LEU A 54 -4.92 5.71 -12.97
N LYS A 55 -5.39 6.78 -12.31
CA LYS A 55 -5.73 8.05 -12.97
C LYS A 55 -4.54 8.62 -13.73
N GLY A 56 -3.36 8.62 -13.11
CA GLY A 56 -2.13 9.10 -13.72
C GLY A 56 -1.60 8.14 -14.80
N ALA A 57 -1.45 6.86 -14.49
CA ALA A 57 -0.85 5.88 -15.38
C ALA A 57 -1.71 5.62 -16.61
N THR A 58 -3.03 5.82 -16.51
CA THR A 58 -4.08 5.36 -17.43
C THR A 58 -4.28 3.84 -17.39
N CYS A 59 -5.53 3.39 -17.53
CA CYS A 59 -5.86 1.97 -17.55
C CYS A 59 -5.10 1.21 -18.64
N ASP A 60 -4.96 1.81 -19.81
CA ASP A 60 -4.29 1.21 -20.96
C ASP A 60 -2.79 0.95 -20.69
N ALA A 61 -2.07 1.89 -20.07
CA ALA A 61 -0.67 1.65 -19.69
C ALA A 61 -0.52 0.68 -18.52
N ALA A 62 -1.41 0.75 -17.52
CA ALA A 62 -1.41 -0.19 -16.42
C ALA A 62 -1.64 -1.64 -16.89
N LEU A 63 -2.58 -1.84 -17.83
CA LEU A 63 -2.85 -3.14 -18.43
C LEU A 63 -1.70 -3.62 -19.32
N ALA A 64 -1.18 -2.76 -20.20
CA ALA A 64 -0.07 -3.12 -21.09
C ALA A 64 1.18 -3.54 -20.31
N THR A 65 1.47 -2.90 -19.18
CA THR A 65 2.63 -3.24 -18.33
C THR A 65 2.36 -4.36 -17.32
N GLU A 66 1.16 -4.95 -17.32
CA GLU A 66 0.66 -5.82 -16.24
C GLU A 66 1.07 -5.30 -14.85
N MET A 67 0.75 -4.03 -14.60
CA MET A 67 1.09 -3.33 -13.36
C MET A 67 0.61 -4.12 -12.14
N ARG A 68 1.53 -4.44 -11.22
CA ARG A 68 1.20 -5.06 -9.94
C ARG A 68 1.71 -4.21 -8.78
N VAL A 69 0.89 -4.12 -7.73
CA VAL A 69 1.27 -3.47 -6.48
C VAL A 69 1.31 -4.52 -5.37
N THR A 70 2.40 -4.55 -4.61
CA THR A 70 2.59 -5.46 -3.48
C THR A 70 2.30 -4.74 -2.17
N PHE A 71 1.60 -5.39 -1.25
CA PHE A 71 1.28 -4.85 0.06
C PHE A 71 1.25 -5.98 1.10
N ALA A 72 1.45 -5.66 2.38
CA ALA A 72 1.68 -6.65 3.44
C ALA A 72 0.41 -7.42 3.85
N GLY A 73 -0.77 -6.92 3.50
CA GLY A 73 -2.06 -7.49 3.86
C GLY A 73 -2.71 -8.36 2.78
N LEU A 74 -3.82 -8.99 3.14
CA LEU A 74 -4.74 -9.58 2.15
C LEU A 74 -5.43 -8.48 1.34
N PRO A 75 -5.77 -8.72 0.06
CA PRO A 75 -6.70 -7.86 -0.67
C PRO A 75 -7.95 -7.57 0.16
N PHE A 76 -8.46 -6.34 0.13
CA PHE A 76 -9.53 -5.91 1.02
C PHE A 76 -10.77 -6.82 0.92
N GLU A 77 -11.14 -7.18 -0.30
CA GLU A 77 -12.22 -8.12 -0.62
C GLU A 77 -12.02 -9.55 -0.07
N LYS A 78 -10.79 -9.93 0.29
CA LYS A 78 -10.44 -11.24 0.87
C LYS A 78 -10.29 -11.18 2.38
N MET A 79 -10.40 -10.00 3.00
CA MET A 79 -10.33 -9.88 4.45
C MET A 79 -11.53 -10.56 5.13
N ARG A 80 -11.32 -11.01 6.36
CA ARG A 80 -12.35 -11.67 7.20
C ARG A 80 -12.33 -11.10 8.61
N GLY A 81 -13.40 -11.35 9.37
CA GLY A 81 -13.50 -10.93 10.77
C GLY A 81 -13.32 -9.42 10.96
N VAL A 82 -12.43 -9.04 11.87
CA VAL A 82 -12.16 -7.62 12.20
C VAL A 82 -11.66 -6.84 10.98
N GLY A 83 -10.87 -7.47 10.09
CA GLY A 83 -10.39 -6.83 8.86
C GLY A 83 -11.53 -6.44 7.93
N ALA A 84 -12.46 -7.36 7.65
CA ALA A 84 -13.63 -7.11 6.82
C ALA A 84 -14.51 -5.99 7.41
N LYS A 85 -14.78 -6.05 8.72
CA LYS A 85 -15.54 -5.00 9.41
C LYS A 85 -14.86 -3.63 9.34
N THR A 86 -13.52 -3.60 9.42
CA THR A 86 -12.74 -2.36 9.29
C THR A 86 -12.88 -1.76 7.91
N TYR A 87 -12.76 -2.60 6.88
CA TYR A 87 -12.94 -2.22 5.48
C TYR A 87 -14.34 -1.62 5.24
N GLU A 88 -15.39 -2.33 5.65
CA GLU A 88 -16.79 -1.88 5.50
C GLU A 88 -17.04 -0.55 6.23
N THR A 89 -16.55 -0.43 7.46
CA THR A 89 -16.68 0.80 8.26
C THR A 89 -15.96 1.97 7.60
N TYR A 90 -14.75 1.74 7.07
CA TYR A 90 -13.99 2.76 6.36
C TYR A 90 -14.76 3.25 5.14
N LYS A 91 -15.21 2.32 4.30
CA LYS A 91 -15.93 2.63 3.06
C LYS A 91 -17.25 3.36 3.34
N SER A 92 -18.01 2.94 4.35
CA SER A 92 -19.25 3.61 4.77
C SER A 92 -18.98 5.03 5.28
N LYS A 93 -17.90 5.24 6.02
CA LYS A 93 -17.58 6.55 6.63
C LYS A 93 -17.00 7.55 5.63
N PHE A 94 -16.16 7.10 4.70
CA PHE A 94 -15.37 7.98 3.84
C PHE A 94 -15.79 7.95 2.37
N GLY A 95 -16.68 7.03 1.97
CA GLY A 95 -17.18 6.94 0.60
C GLY A 95 -16.14 6.54 -0.46
N LYS A 96 -15.00 5.98 -0.04
CA LYS A 96 -13.89 5.57 -0.92
C LYS A 96 -13.21 4.31 -0.42
N GLU A 97 -12.47 3.66 -1.31
CA GLU A 97 -11.63 2.52 -0.94
C GLU A 97 -10.51 2.97 0.01
N PRO A 98 -10.16 2.17 1.05
CA PRO A 98 -9.01 2.47 1.88
C PRO A 98 -7.71 2.30 1.11
N THR A 99 -6.69 3.08 1.48
CA THR A 99 -5.30 2.77 1.10
C THR A 99 -4.75 1.66 2.00
N ALA A 100 -3.62 1.05 1.62
CA ALA A 100 -2.92 0.11 2.50
C ALA A 100 -2.59 0.73 3.87
N TYR A 101 -2.17 2.00 3.88
CA TYR A 101 -1.84 2.74 5.11
C TYR A 101 -3.04 2.99 6.03
N ALA A 102 -4.25 3.15 5.48
CA ALA A 102 -5.44 3.32 6.30
C ALA A 102 -5.70 2.10 7.21
N LEU A 103 -5.45 0.89 6.70
CA LEU A 103 -5.61 -0.32 7.49
C LEU A 103 -4.46 -0.53 8.47
N TYR A 104 -3.23 -0.22 8.08
CA TYR A 104 -2.09 -0.25 9.00
C TYR A 104 -2.33 0.68 10.19
N ALA A 105 -2.85 1.89 9.94
CA ALA A 105 -3.20 2.83 11.01
C ALA A 105 -4.33 2.32 11.91
N ALA A 106 -5.36 1.69 11.35
CA ALA A 106 -6.44 1.09 12.13
C ALA A 106 -5.93 -0.02 13.06
N GLU A 107 -5.02 -0.87 12.56
CA GLU A 107 -4.44 -1.95 13.37
C GLU A 107 -3.45 -1.43 14.41
N ALA A 108 -2.59 -0.48 14.03
CA ALA A 108 -1.69 0.20 14.97
C ALA A 108 -2.47 0.85 16.12
N GLY A 109 -3.61 1.48 15.82
CA GLY A 109 -4.50 2.05 16.83
C GLY A 109 -5.06 1.00 17.80
N ARG A 110 -5.45 -0.18 17.30
CA ARG A 110 -5.90 -1.29 18.16
C ARG A 110 -4.80 -1.80 19.06
N VAL A 111 -3.60 -1.99 18.51
CA VAL A 111 -2.42 -2.44 19.28
C VAL A 111 -2.10 -1.44 20.39
N ALA A 112 -2.11 -0.14 20.08
CA ALA A 112 -1.88 0.90 21.08
C ALA A 112 -2.94 0.90 22.19
N ILE A 113 -4.23 0.82 21.84
CA ILE A 113 -5.34 0.76 22.81
C ILE A 113 -5.24 -0.49 23.69
N GLU A 114 -4.95 -1.64 23.10
CA GLU A 114 -4.80 -2.89 23.85
C GLU A 114 -3.58 -2.85 24.77
N GLY A 115 -2.47 -2.25 24.32
CA GLY A 115 -1.30 -2.00 25.16
C GLY A 115 -1.63 -1.15 26.38
N ILE A 116 -2.35 -0.04 26.20
CA ILE A 116 -2.83 0.81 27.30
C ILE A 116 -3.72 0.02 28.25
N ARG A 117 -4.68 -0.75 27.71
CA ARG A 117 -5.61 -1.56 28.52
C ARG A 117 -4.88 -2.58 29.39
N ARG A 118 -3.82 -3.21 28.88
CA ARG A 118 -2.99 -4.16 29.63
C ARG A 118 -2.12 -3.48 30.68
N ALA A 119 -1.61 -2.29 30.39
CA ALA A 119 -0.75 -1.56 31.31
C ALA A 119 -1.52 -0.86 32.44
N ALA A 120 -2.74 -0.40 32.17
CA ALA A 120 -3.52 0.44 33.10
C ALA A 120 -3.66 -0.15 34.53
N PRO A 121 -3.98 -1.44 34.73
CA PRO A 121 -4.11 -1.98 36.10
C PRO A 121 -2.80 -1.98 36.89
N ALA A 122 -1.65 -2.10 36.22
CA ALA A 122 -0.34 -2.02 36.87
C ALA A 122 0.00 -0.56 37.21
N ILE A 123 -0.23 0.36 36.27
CA ILE A 123 -0.01 1.80 36.45
C ILE A 123 -0.88 2.38 37.58
N GLU A 124 -2.14 1.94 37.69
CA GLU A 124 -3.06 2.38 38.75
C GLU A 124 -2.63 1.91 40.15
N LYS A 125 -1.97 0.76 40.24
CA LYS A 125 -1.47 0.20 41.52
C LYS A 125 -0.08 0.70 41.89
N ALA A 126 0.65 1.28 40.95
CA ALA A 126 2.01 1.76 41.15
C ALA A 126 2.04 2.96 42.11
N LYS A 127 2.94 2.89 43.08
CA LYS A 127 3.08 3.89 44.17
C LYS A 127 3.99 5.05 43.81
N ASP A 128 4.89 4.85 42.85
CA ASP A 128 5.81 5.87 42.37
C ASP A 128 6.08 5.77 40.86
N VAL A 129 6.96 6.63 40.33
CA VAL A 129 7.28 6.69 38.90
C VAL A 129 8.12 5.48 38.45
N THR A 130 8.86 4.85 39.34
CA THR A 130 9.70 3.69 39.05
C THR A 130 8.83 2.45 38.83
N GLU A 131 7.78 2.28 39.63
CA GLU A 131 6.79 1.20 39.47
C GLU A 131 5.86 1.35 38.24
N LYS A 132 5.85 2.54 37.60
CA LYS A 132 5.04 2.84 36.40
C LYS A 132 5.75 2.55 35.07
N ARG A 133 7.06 2.30 35.09
CA ARG A 133 7.90 2.06 33.91
C ARG A 133 8.05 0.57 33.64
#